data_AF-A0A1H4ATU4-F1
#
_entry.id   AF-A0A1H4ATU4-F1
#
_cell.length_a   1.000
_cell.length_b   1.000
_cell.length_c   1.000
_cell.angle_alpha   90.00
_cell.angle_beta   90.00
_cell.angle_gamma   90.00
#
_symmetry.space_group_name_H-M   'P 1'
#
loop_
_entity.id
_entity.type
_entity.pdbx_description
1 polymer ?
#
loop_
_entity_poly.entity_id
_entity_poly.type
_entity_poly.pdbx_seq_one_letter_code
_entity_poly.pdbx_strand_id
1 'polypeptide(L)'
;MQNSIMNYLFLVVFGLMALQMFLGLIQVRAYKNAMNALRGTGIVGLGHTKGSLAKKGQVIVLSYQRRSDQVVGCKIMRGVTIFARFKDVADYNGMGLEAIRALAIAQDQREFKHRRKKHPYDPEEYSKKKGALIQAVEAIDGRIARDDDPEAHRENVHAAAMKQARRRSRTTGAVSE
;
A
#
# COMPACT_ATOMS: atom_id res chain seq x y z
N MET A 1 -48.35 -6.03 -14.49
CA MET A 1 -47.62 -6.49 -13.27
C MET A 1 -46.10 -6.49 -13.47
N GLN A 2 -45.60 -7.03 -14.59
CA GLN A 2 -44.16 -7.16 -14.89
C GLN A 2 -43.40 -5.82 -15.00
N ASN A 3 -44.00 -4.79 -15.59
CA ASN A 3 -43.41 -3.44 -15.67
C ASN A 3 -43.27 -2.76 -14.31
N SER A 4 -44.22 -2.99 -13.40
CA SER A 4 -44.19 -2.43 -12.04
C SER A 4 -43.03 -3.04 -11.24
N ILE A 5 -42.84 -4.36 -11.33
CA ILE A 5 -41.73 -5.08 -10.68
C ILE A 5 -40.38 -4.60 -11.22
N MET A 6 -40.28 -4.41 -12.54
CA MET A 6 -39.07 -3.88 -13.18
C MET A 6 -38.75 -2.45 -12.70
N ASN A 7 -39.75 -1.58 -12.59
CA ASN A 7 -39.58 -0.23 -12.07
C ASN A 7 -39.12 -0.21 -10.60
N TYR A 8 -39.67 -1.09 -9.74
CA TYR A 8 -39.20 -1.23 -8.36
C TYR A 8 -37.75 -1.73 -8.28
N LEU A 9 -37.36 -2.68 -9.15
CA LEU A 9 -35.99 -3.19 -9.21
C LEU A 9 -35.00 -2.07 -9.60
N PHE A 10 -35.34 -1.27 -10.61
CA PHE A 10 -34.52 -0.11 -11.00
C PHE A 10 -34.37 0.89 -9.85
N LEU A 11 -35.45 1.16 -9.12
CA LEU A 11 -35.41 2.08 -7.96
C LEU A 11 -34.53 1.54 -6.84
N VAL A 12 -34.58 0.23 -6.56
CA VAL A 12 -33.70 -0.42 -5.57
C VAL A 12 -32.23 -0.36 -6.01
N VAL A 13 -31.93 -0.72 -7.26
CA VAL A 13 -30.54 -0.67 -7.79
C VAL A 13 -30.00 0.76 -7.76
N PHE A 14 -30.81 1.75 -8.12
CA PHE A 14 -30.42 3.15 -8.03
C PHE A 14 -30.15 3.58 -6.58
N GLY A 15 -31.00 3.16 -5.64
CA GLY A 15 -30.78 3.37 -4.21
C GLY A 15 -29.48 2.73 -3.71
N LEU A 16 -29.18 1.50 -4.15
CA LEU A 16 -27.93 0.81 -3.82
C LEU A 16 -26.70 1.49 -4.43
N MET A 17 -26.79 2.02 -5.64
CA MET A 17 -25.71 2.80 -6.28
C MET A 17 -25.42 4.09 -5.50
N ALA A 18 -26.47 4.83 -5.11
CA ALA A 18 -26.34 6.03 -4.29
C ALA A 18 -25.72 5.71 -2.92
N LEU A 19 -26.18 4.63 -2.28
CA LEU A 19 -25.62 4.15 -1.02
C LEU A 19 -24.14 3.78 -1.20
N GLN A 20 -23.78 3.01 -2.23
CA GLN A 20 -22.41 2.63 -2.53
C GLN A 20 -21.50 3.87 -2.72
N MET A 21 -21.98 4.91 -3.41
CA MET A 21 -21.26 6.17 -3.56
C MET A 21 -21.03 6.85 -2.21
N PHE A 22 -22.06 6.93 -1.36
CA PHE A 22 -21.96 7.51 -0.03
C PHE A 22 -20.98 6.75 0.88
N LEU A 23 -21.01 5.42 0.86
CA LEU A 23 -20.05 4.58 1.58
C LEU A 23 -18.61 4.82 1.10
N GLY A 24 -18.40 4.99 -0.21
CA GLY A 24 -17.10 5.32 -0.78
C GLY A 24 -16.55 6.65 -0.25
N LEU A 25 -17.40 7.67 -0.13
CA LEU A 25 -16.99 8.97 0.41
C LEU A 25 -16.54 8.87 1.89
N ILE A 26 -17.21 8.04 2.69
CA ILE A 26 -16.80 7.78 4.07
C ILE A 26 -15.41 7.12 4.12
N GLN A 27 -15.15 6.15 3.25
CA GLN A 27 -13.83 5.49 3.18
C GLN A 27 -12.72 6.47 2.79
N VAL A 28 -12.96 7.32 1.79
CA VAL A 28 -11.97 8.34 1.37
C VAL A 28 -11.70 9.33 2.48
N ARG A 29 -12.73 9.80 3.19
CA ARG A 29 -12.57 10.70 4.34
C ARG A 29 -11.74 10.06 5.45
N ALA A 30 -12.03 8.80 5.81
CA ALA A 30 -11.25 8.08 6.82
C ALA A 30 -9.78 7.94 6.43
N TYR A 31 -9.49 7.60 5.17
CA TYR A 31 -8.13 7.52 4.64
C TYR A 31 -7.41 8.88 4.67
N LYS A 32 -8.06 9.94 4.19
CA LYS A 32 -7.50 11.31 4.22
C LYS A 32 -7.20 11.75 5.64
N ASN A 33 -8.08 11.45 6.60
CA ASN A 33 -7.86 11.78 8.01
C ASN A 33 -6.65 11.04 8.58
N ALA A 34 -6.49 9.75 8.28
CA ALA A 34 -5.33 8.98 8.72
C ALA A 34 -4.01 9.52 8.14
N MET A 35 -4.02 9.86 6.85
CA MET A 35 -2.86 10.47 6.18
C MET A 35 -2.54 11.84 6.76
N ASN A 36 -3.55 12.71 6.93
CA ASN A 36 -3.37 14.06 7.47
C ASN A 36 -2.86 14.05 8.91
N ALA A 37 -3.31 13.10 9.73
CA ALA A 37 -2.87 12.98 11.12
C ALA A 37 -1.37 12.63 11.25
N LEU A 38 -0.77 12.01 10.22
CA LEU A 38 0.65 11.71 10.16
C LEU A 38 1.41 12.68 9.25
N ARG A 39 0.70 13.60 8.60
CA ARG A 39 1.29 14.58 7.68
C ARG A 39 1.94 15.69 8.52
N GLY A 40 3.25 15.88 8.34
CA GLY A 40 4.02 16.91 9.04
C GLY A 40 4.77 16.40 10.27
N THR A 41 4.56 15.16 10.71
CA THR A 41 5.34 14.56 11.80
C THR A 41 6.65 13.96 11.33
N GLY A 42 6.83 13.75 10.01
CA GLY A 42 8.03 13.18 9.42
C GLY A 42 7.84 12.73 7.97
N ILE A 43 8.75 11.86 7.52
CA ILE A 43 8.67 11.17 6.23
C ILE A 43 7.59 10.09 6.35
N VAL A 44 6.52 10.23 5.56
CA VAL A 44 5.40 9.29 5.58
C VAL A 44 5.57 8.24 4.50
N GLY A 45 5.59 6.97 4.91
CA GLY A 45 5.54 5.79 4.07
C GLY A 45 4.14 5.19 4.03
N LEU A 46 3.75 4.69 2.86
CA LEU A 46 2.48 4.01 2.68
C LEU A 46 2.71 2.64 2.07
N GLY A 47 2.00 1.65 2.59
CA GLY A 47 1.95 0.34 1.98
C GLY A 47 0.58 -0.29 2.08
N HIS A 48 0.27 -1.13 1.08
CA HIS A 48 -1.03 -1.77 1.01
C HIS A 48 -0.94 -3.20 0.49
N THR A 49 -1.70 -4.09 1.10
CA THR A 49 -1.90 -5.46 0.64
C THR A 49 -3.32 -5.57 0.11
N LYS A 50 -3.47 -6.00 -1.15
CA LYS A 50 -4.78 -6.34 -1.71
C LYS A 50 -5.32 -7.59 -1.02
N GLY A 51 -6.55 -7.49 -0.50
CA GLY A 51 -7.26 -8.65 0.04
C GLY A 51 -7.58 -9.68 -1.05
N SER A 52 -7.65 -10.95 -0.67
CA SER A 52 -8.17 -12.04 -1.51
C SER A 52 -9.30 -12.75 -0.77
N LEU A 53 -9.99 -13.72 -1.40
CA LEU A 53 -11.04 -14.51 -0.73
C LEU A 53 -10.58 -15.09 0.62
N ALA A 54 -9.29 -15.40 0.78
CA ALA A 54 -8.73 -15.98 2.01
C ALA A 54 -8.05 -14.95 2.94
N LYS A 55 -7.89 -13.68 2.53
CA LYS A 55 -7.10 -12.69 3.29
C LYS A 55 -7.73 -11.31 3.27
N LYS A 56 -7.82 -10.70 4.45
CA LYS A 56 -8.23 -9.31 4.58
C LYS A 56 -7.12 -8.40 4.04
N GLY A 57 -7.49 -7.47 3.17
CA GLY A 57 -6.55 -6.43 2.72
C GLY A 57 -6.14 -5.55 3.90
N GLN A 58 -4.96 -4.93 3.80
CA GLN A 58 -4.44 -4.07 4.84
C GLN A 58 -3.82 -2.82 4.22
N VAL A 59 -4.01 -1.68 4.86
CA VAL A 59 -3.34 -0.42 4.54
C VAL A 59 -2.56 0.02 5.78
N ILE A 60 -1.30 0.36 5.59
CA ILE A 60 -0.43 0.88 6.64
C ILE A 60 0.08 2.24 6.20
N VAL A 61 -0.02 3.21 7.10
CA VAL A 61 0.61 4.51 6.98
C VAL A 61 1.59 4.65 8.15
N LEU A 62 2.87 4.79 7.82
CA LEU A 62 3.95 4.87 8.78
C LEU A 62 4.60 6.26 8.67
N SER A 63 4.91 6.90 9.79
CA SER A 63 5.63 8.16 9.82
C SER A 63 6.96 7.97 10.54
N TYR A 64 8.05 8.31 9.85
CA TYR A 64 9.41 8.19 10.33
C TYR A 64 10.07 9.57 10.42
N GLN A 65 10.67 9.85 11.57
CA GLN A 65 11.36 11.10 11.83
C GLN A 65 12.87 10.89 11.74
N ARG A 66 13.44 11.41 10.64
CA ARG A 66 14.86 11.23 10.29
C ARG A 66 15.82 11.78 11.35
N ARG A 67 15.50 12.94 11.95
CA ARG A 67 16.40 13.61 12.92
C ARG A 67 16.63 12.80 14.18
N SER A 68 15.62 12.06 14.61
CA SER A 68 15.62 11.26 15.84
C SER A 68 15.77 9.77 15.56
N ASP A 69 15.98 9.38 14.29
CA ASP A 69 15.99 8.00 13.80
C ASP A 69 14.91 7.11 14.44
N GLN A 70 13.65 7.58 14.41
CA GLN A 70 12.58 6.85 15.04
C GLN A 70 11.25 7.02 14.32
N VAL A 71 10.44 5.97 14.35
CA VAL A 71 9.04 6.03 13.95
C VAL A 71 8.25 6.84 14.98
N VAL A 72 7.53 7.85 14.52
CA VAL A 72 6.77 8.78 15.37
C VAL A 72 5.27 8.51 15.33
N GLY A 73 4.81 7.70 14.39
CA GLY A 73 3.42 7.30 14.33
C GLY A 73 3.16 6.22 13.30
N CYS A 74 2.22 5.33 13.61
CA CYS A 74 1.74 4.33 12.67
C CYS A 74 0.22 4.19 12.76
N LYS A 75 -0.44 4.21 11.60
CA LYS A 75 -1.87 3.95 11.46
C LYS A 75 -2.09 2.76 10.55
N ILE A 76 -2.83 1.77 11.04
CA ILE A 76 -3.16 0.56 10.31
C ILE A 76 -4.66 0.43 10.13
N MET A 77 -5.09 0.11 8.91
CA MET A 77 -6.45 -0.32 8.62
C MET A 77 -6.41 -1.76 8.10
N ARG A 78 -7.14 -2.67 8.76
CA ARG A 78 -7.31 -4.06 8.33
C ARG A 78 -8.74 -4.28 7.85
N GLY A 79 -8.90 -4.75 6.62
CA GLY A 79 -10.18 -4.92 5.94
C GLY A 79 -10.47 -3.79 4.95
N VAL A 80 -11.43 -4.04 4.05
CA VAL A 80 -11.88 -3.13 2.98
C VAL A 80 -13.33 -2.66 3.17
N THR A 81 -13.94 -2.96 4.32
CA THR A 81 -15.34 -2.57 4.62
C THR A 81 -15.40 -1.19 5.25
N ILE A 82 -16.55 -0.51 5.16
CA ILE A 82 -16.83 0.76 5.86
C ILE A 82 -16.67 0.69 7.39
N PHE A 83 -16.67 -0.51 7.96
CA PHE A 83 -16.43 -0.77 9.38
C PHE A 83 -14.94 -0.89 9.72
N ALA A 84 -14.07 -1.08 8.72
CA ALA A 84 -12.63 -1.05 8.93
C ALA A 84 -12.20 0.41 9.12
N ARG A 85 -11.76 0.74 10.34
CA ARG A 85 -11.21 2.05 10.68
C ARG A 85 -9.69 1.95 10.80
N PHE A 86 -9.01 3.05 10.49
CA PHE A 86 -7.60 3.21 10.86
C PHE A 86 -7.48 3.21 12.38
N LYS A 87 -6.61 2.36 12.89
CA LYS A 87 -6.24 2.31 14.30
C LYS A 87 -4.82 2.79 14.43
N ASP A 88 -4.58 3.59 15.47
CA ASP A 88 -3.23 3.90 15.91
C ASP A 88 -2.57 2.65 16.47
N VAL A 89 -1.33 2.40 16.01
CA VAL A 89 -0.53 1.28 16.47
C VAL A 89 0.75 1.86 17.06
N ALA A 90 0.76 1.97 18.39
CA ALA A 90 1.89 2.50 19.13
C ALA A 90 3.07 1.51 19.18
N ASP A 91 2.84 0.23 18.88
CA ASP A 91 3.86 -0.84 18.93
C ASP A 91 5.10 -0.55 18.08
N TYR A 92 4.99 0.34 17.09
CA TYR A 92 6.10 0.72 16.22
C TYR A 92 6.76 2.04 16.61
N ASN A 93 6.14 2.83 17.48
CA ASN A 93 6.65 4.14 17.85
C ASN A 93 7.97 3.99 18.63
N GLY A 94 8.95 4.83 18.32
CA GLY A 94 10.29 4.75 18.91
C GLY A 94 11.20 3.71 18.27
N MET A 95 10.73 2.89 17.33
CA MET A 95 11.60 1.98 16.58
C MET A 95 12.42 2.73 15.53
N GLY A 96 13.72 2.44 15.45
CA GLY A 96 14.58 2.87 14.35
C GLY A 96 14.23 2.20 13.03
N LEU A 97 14.76 2.75 11.93
CA LEU A 97 14.40 2.30 10.58
C LEU A 97 14.76 0.83 10.30
N GLU A 98 15.93 0.39 10.78
CA GLU A 98 16.37 -1.00 10.62
C GLU A 98 15.56 -1.99 11.47
N ALA A 99 15.15 -1.58 12.68
CA ALA A 99 14.29 -2.41 13.53
C ALA A 99 12.92 -2.64 12.90
N ILE A 100 12.30 -1.59 12.33
CA ILE A 100 11.02 -1.74 11.64
C ILE A 100 11.17 -2.54 10.33
N ARG A 101 12.30 -2.43 9.62
CA ARG A 101 12.62 -3.25 8.44
C ARG A 101 12.64 -4.73 8.80
N ALA A 102 13.39 -5.11 9.83
CA ALA A 102 13.47 -6.50 10.29
C ALA A 102 12.09 -7.04 10.72
N LEU A 103 11.32 -6.22 11.44
CA LEU A 103 9.95 -6.56 11.84
C LEU A 103 9.02 -6.71 10.62
N ALA A 104 9.15 -5.85 9.61
CA ALA A 104 8.37 -5.92 8.38
C ALA A 104 8.59 -7.23 7.63
N ILE A 105 9.85 -7.69 7.55
CA ILE A 105 10.22 -8.97 6.95
C ILE A 105 9.61 -10.12 7.75
N ALA A 106 9.73 -10.11 9.07
CA ALA A 106 9.15 -11.15 9.93
C ALA A 106 7.61 -11.20 9.81
N GLN A 107 6.95 -10.05 9.74
CA GLN A 107 5.50 -9.96 9.55
C GLN A 107 5.07 -10.48 8.18
N ASP A 108 5.78 -10.12 7.13
CA ASP A 108 5.51 -10.60 5.77
C ASP A 108 5.69 -12.12 5.66
N GLN A 109 6.73 -12.68 6.28
CA GLN A 109 6.94 -14.14 6.33
C GLN A 109 5.78 -14.86 7.05
N ARG A 110 5.27 -14.29 8.15
CA ARG A 110 4.10 -14.83 8.85
C ARG A 110 2.85 -14.72 8.01
N GLU A 111 2.61 -13.55 7.42
CA GLU A 111 1.41 -13.27 6.63
C GLU A 111 1.38 -14.11 5.34
N PHE A 112 2.52 -14.28 4.67
CA PHE A 112 2.65 -14.97 3.38
C PHE A 112 3.37 -16.31 3.44
N LYS A 113 3.36 -17.00 4.59
CA LYS A 113 4.05 -18.28 4.84
C LYS A 113 4.09 -19.23 3.65
N HIS A 114 2.92 -19.56 3.07
CA HIS A 114 2.84 -20.49 1.92
C HIS A 114 3.50 -19.95 0.65
N ARG A 115 3.43 -18.64 0.39
CA ARG A 115 4.10 -18.03 -0.76
C ARG A 115 5.59 -17.88 -0.52
N ARG A 116 6.00 -17.48 0.69
CA ARG A 116 7.41 -17.34 1.05
C ARG A 116 8.17 -18.65 1.09
N LYS A 117 7.48 -19.76 1.33
CA LYS A 117 8.05 -21.11 1.12
C LYS A 117 8.47 -21.36 -0.35
N LYS A 118 7.75 -20.79 -1.32
CA LYS A 118 8.05 -20.94 -2.76
C LYS A 118 8.94 -19.82 -3.31
N HIS A 119 8.79 -18.62 -2.78
CA HIS A 119 9.53 -17.42 -3.18
C HIS A 119 9.96 -16.65 -1.92
N PRO A 120 11.16 -16.95 -1.38
CA PRO A 120 11.73 -16.20 -0.27
C PRO A 120 11.69 -14.69 -0.54
N TYR A 121 11.58 -13.90 0.53
CA TYR A 121 11.70 -12.46 0.38
C TYR A 121 13.17 -12.13 0.13
N ASP A 122 13.44 -11.53 -1.01
CA ASP A 122 14.74 -10.97 -1.36
C ASP A 122 14.61 -9.43 -1.33
N PRO A 123 15.38 -8.72 -0.51
CA PRO A 123 15.42 -7.25 -0.48
C PRO A 123 15.90 -6.62 -1.80
N GLU A 124 16.77 -7.29 -2.53
CA GLU A 124 17.34 -6.78 -3.78
C GLU A 124 16.44 -7.10 -4.99
N GLU A 125 15.62 -8.16 -4.89
CA GLU A 125 14.67 -8.52 -5.94
C GLU A 125 13.29 -7.86 -5.74
N TYR A 126 12.85 -7.09 -6.74
CA TYR A 126 11.51 -6.50 -6.75
C TYR A 126 10.42 -7.58 -6.74
N SER A 127 9.87 -7.89 -5.57
CA SER A 127 8.72 -8.77 -5.44
C SER A 127 7.40 -8.04 -5.76
N LYS A 128 6.60 -8.56 -6.69
CA LYS A 128 5.27 -8.00 -7.05
C LYS A 128 4.25 -8.02 -5.89
N LYS A 129 4.47 -8.82 -4.85
CA LYS A 129 3.51 -9.02 -3.74
C LYS A 129 4.23 -8.96 -2.40
N LYS A 130 4.51 -7.75 -1.94
CA LYS A 130 5.10 -7.45 -0.62
C LYS A 130 4.01 -7.14 0.41
N GLY A 131 4.26 -7.44 1.67
CA GLY A 131 3.41 -7.00 2.78
C GLY A 131 3.32 -5.49 2.88
N ALA A 132 2.21 -5.01 3.43
CA ALA A 132 1.95 -3.58 3.57
C ALA A 132 3.03 -2.87 4.39
N LEU A 133 3.62 -3.51 5.41
CA LEU A 133 4.65 -2.86 6.21
C LEU A 133 5.97 -2.71 5.43
N ILE A 134 6.36 -3.71 4.65
CA ILE A 134 7.55 -3.64 3.80
C ILE A 134 7.42 -2.49 2.80
N GLN A 135 6.27 -2.40 2.12
CA GLN A 135 6.03 -1.31 1.18
C GLN A 135 6.10 0.08 1.85
N ALA A 136 5.59 0.21 3.08
CA ALA A 136 5.66 1.46 3.82
C ALA A 136 7.11 1.85 4.17
N VAL A 137 7.93 0.88 4.59
CA VAL A 137 9.36 1.10 4.87
C VAL A 137 10.13 1.45 3.59
N GLU A 138 9.91 0.72 2.50
CA GLU A 138 10.54 1.02 1.19
C GLU A 138 10.15 2.40 0.65
N ALA A 139 8.91 2.84 0.89
CA ALA A 139 8.48 4.19 0.54
C ALA A 139 9.22 5.27 1.33
N ILE A 140 9.58 4.99 2.60
CA ILE A 140 10.41 5.87 3.43
C ILE A 140 11.86 5.85 2.91
N ASP A 141 12.44 4.67 2.70
CA ASP A 141 13.79 4.51 2.16
C ASP A 141 13.96 5.24 0.83
N GLY A 142 13.03 5.04 -0.11
CA GLY A 142 13.07 5.69 -1.41
C GLY A 142 12.98 7.21 -1.32
N ARG A 143 12.31 7.74 -0.31
CA ARG A 143 12.23 9.18 -0.07
C ARG A 143 13.52 9.72 0.58
N ILE A 144 14.11 8.98 1.52
CA ILE A 144 15.41 9.31 2.12
C ILE A 144 16.49 9.31 1.03
N ALA A 145 16.57 8.26 0.21
CA ALA A 145 17.55 8.15 -0.87
C ALA A 145 17.44 9.29 -1.89
N ARG A 146 16.21 9.67 -2.24
CA ARG A 146 15.95 10.83 -3.12
C ARG A 146 16.39 12.15 -2.49
N ASP A 147 16.17 12.31 -1.20
CA ASP A 147 16.53 13.53 -0.48
C ASP A 147 18.07 13.60 -0.21
N ASP A 148 18.76 12.45 -0.18
CA ASP A 148 20.23 12.35 0.01
C ASP A 148 21.04 12.54 -1.26
N ASP A 149 20.62 11.89 -2.35
CA ASP A 149 21.28 11.99 -3.65
C ASP A 149 20.23 12.11 -4.77
N PRO A 150 19.76 13.33 -5.07
CA PRO A 150 18.73 13.56 -6.05
C PRO A 150 19.20 13.29 -7.49
N GLU A 151 20.49 13.39 -7.77
CA GLU A 151 21.05 13.12 -9.10
C GLU A 151 21.14 11.62 -9.37
N ALA A 152 21.72 10.85 -8.45
CA ALA A 152 21.75 9.39 -8.56
C ALA A 152 20.34 8.79 -8.60
N HIS A 153 19.39 9.34 -7.81
CA HIS A 153 18.01 8.89 -7.88
C HIS A 153 17.40 9.12 -9.28
N ARG A 154 17.62 10.29 -9.90
CA ARG A 154 17.14 10.58 -11.26
C ARG A 154 17.73 9.63 -12.29
N GLU A 155 19.02 9.38 -12.22
CA GLU A 155 19.71 8.45 -13.12
C GLU A 155 19.16 7.03 -12.98
N ASN A 156 19.01 6.55 -11.75
CA ASN A 156 18.45 5.23 -11.46
C ASN A 156 17.02 5.06 -11.98
N VAL A 157 16.17 6.06 -11.79
CA VAL A 157 14.79 6.07 -12.32
C VAL A 157 14.79 6.05 -13.84
N HIS A 158 15.66 6.86 -14.48
CA HIS A 158 15.79 6.90 -15.93
C HIS A 158 16.29 5.56 -16.50
N ALA A 159 17.32 4.97 -15.88
CA ALA A 159 17.84 3.65 -16.25
C ALA A 159 16.79 2.55 -16.08
N ALA A 160 16.01 2.57 -15.00
CA ALA A 160 14.91 1.64 -14.77
C ALA A 160 13.81 1.78 -15.84
N ALA A 161 13.42 3.01 -16.18
CA ALA A 161 12.44 3.30 -17.23
C ALA A 161 12.92 2.78 -18.60
N MET A 162 14.20 3.01 -18.93
CA MET A 162 14.83 2.51 -20.17
C MET A 162 14.85 0.98 -20.23
N LYS A 163 15.19 0.31 -19.12
CA LYS A 163 15.17 -1.17 -19.02
C LYS A 163 13.75 -1.72 -19.20
N GLN A 164 12.75 -1.04 -18.65
CA GLN A 164 11.35 -1.44 -18.75
C GLN A 164 10.78 -1.21 -20.16
N ALA A 165 11.13 -0.11 -20.82
CA ALA A 165 10.79 0.16 -22.22
C ALA A 165 11.38 -0.89 -23.16
N ARG A 166 12.66 -1.26 -22.99
CA ARG A 166 13.33 -2.33 -23.75
C ARG A 166 12.67 -3.70 -23.56
N ARG A 167 12.17 -4.01 -22.37
CA ARG A 167 11.42 -5.25 -22.11
C ARG A 167 10.06 -5.25 -22.81
N ARG A 168 9.36 -4.12 -22.81
CA ARG A 168 8.06 -3.98 -23.49
C ARG A 168 8.21 -4.14 -25.00
N SER A 169 9.14 -3.45 -25.64
CA SER A 169 9.36 -3.58 -27.08
C SER A 169 9.71 -5.01 -27.51
N ARG A 170 10.54 -5.73 -26.73
CA ARG A 170 10.81 -7.17 -26.95
C ARG A 170 9.58 -8.07 -26.82
N THR A 171 8.62 -7.70 -25.97
CA THR A 171 7.40 -8.49 -25.77
C THR A 171 6.37 -8.18 -26.86
N THR A 172 6.29 -6.95 -27.33
CA THR A 172 5.34 -6.52 -28.39
C THR A 172 5.79 -6.96 -29.78
N GLY A 173 7.10 -7.05 -30.05
CA GLY A 173 7.62 -7.58 -31.32
C GLY A 173 7.49 -9.10 -31.49
N ALA A 174 7.20 -9.85 -30.43
CA ALA A 174 7.00 -11.30 -30.47
C ALA A 174 5.53 -11.72 -30.67
N VAL A 175 4.60 -10.77 -30.81
CA VAL A 175 3.16 -11.02 -31.02
C VAL A 175 2.74 -10.67 -32.47
N SER A 176 3.68 -10.21 -33.30
CA SER A 176 3.47 -9.82 -34.69
C SER A 176 4.12 -10.76 -35.71
N GLU A 177 4.30 -12.04 -35.37
CA GLU A 177 4.68 -13.12 -36.29
C GLU A 177 3.68 -14.27 -36.22
#